data_AF-A0A433SBJ6-F1
#
_entry.id   AF-A0A433SBJ6-F1
#
_cell.length_a   1.000
_cell.length_b   1.000
_cell.length_c   1.000
_cell.angle_alpha   90.00
_cell.angle_beta   90.00
_cell.angle_gamma   90.00
#
_symmetry.space_group_name_H-M   'P 1'
#
loop_
_entity.id
_entity.type
_entity.pdbx_description
1 polymer ?
#
loop_
_entity_poly.entity_id
_entity_poly.type
_entity_poly.pdbx_seq_one_letter_code
_entity_poly.pdbx_strand_id
1 'polypeptide(L)'
;MTQTNTLYEIHVHGDVPVRRDIMPEQIEQALQPLWRFAGASSLNEAAGSLFPEEPGVTFDLSDYVLRMCWTVEGDDSFDQAAEELCRSLNEIAREGAPIEVSYFDADDDNAEDEYHLLFVGPNPQAILKAQRDLLVEDVIGAMERHFDAAELGGVVAEIDRLFSQRAQQMESSLFPVNTMWSEIALGGLHDAGKRRLH
;
A
#
# COMPACT_ATOMS: atom_id res chain seq x y z
N MET A 1 -12.96 -27.09 10.06
CA MET A 1 -12.18 -26.15 10.88
C MET A 1 -13.08 -24.94 11.04
N THR A 2 -13.46 -24.60 12.26
CA THR A 2 -14.22 -23.38 12.53
C THR A 2 -13.29 -22.21 12.22
N GLN A 3 -13.57 -21.46 11.14
CA GLN A 3 -13.04 -20.10 11.02
C GLN A 3 -13.55 -19.37 12.25
N THR A 4 -12.67 -19.16 13.23
CA THR A 4 -12.81 -18.04 14.14
C THR A 4 -12.67 -16.83 13.24
N ASN A 5 -13.78 -16.15 12.93
CA ASN A 5 -13.73 -14.88 12.22
C ASN A 5 -13.17 -13.87 13.22
N THR A 6 -11.84 -13.75 13.27
CA THR A 6 -11.18 -12.76 14.11
C THR A 6 -11.61 -11.39 13.61
N LEU A 7 -12.10 -10.55 14.53
CA LEU A 7 -12.44 -9.17 14.23
C LEU A 7 -11.16 -8.34 14.30
N TYR A 8 -10.88 -7.61 13.23
CA TYR A 8 -9.72 -6.74 13.13
C TYR A 8 -10.13 -5.28 13.10
N GLU A 9 -9.34 -4.45 13.77
CA GLU A 9 -9.21 -3.03 13.47
C GLU A 9 -8.15 -2.87 12.37
N ILE A 10 -8.59 -2.46 11.19
CA ILE A 10 -7.77 -2.43 9.97
C ILE A 10 -7.43 -0.99 9.64
N HIS A 11 -6.15 -0.67 9.59
CA HIS A 11 -5.62 0.66 9.27
C HIS A 11 -5.08 0.68 7.85
N VAL A 12 -5.49 1.66 7.06
CA VAL A 12 -5.05 1.84 5.67
C VAL A 12 -4.45 3.23 5.48
N HIS A 13 -3.16 3.26 5.21
CA HIS A 13 -2.37 4.49 5.07
C HIS A 13 -1.71 4.59 3.71
N GLY A 14 -1.88 5.72 3.02
CA GLY A 14 -1.15 5.96 1.77
C GLY A 14 -1.54 7.23 1.04
N ASP A 15 -0.57 7.81 0.35
CA ASP A 15 -0.75 8.95 -0.54
C ASP A 15 -0.50 8.48 -1.97
N VAL A 16 -1.57 8.38 -2.77
CA VAL A 16 -1.53 7.91 -4.15
C VAL A 16 -1.69 9.10 -5.09
N PRO A 17 -0.63 9.49 -5.82
CA PRO A 17 -0.74 10.58 -6.77
C PRO A 17 -1.51 10.13 -8.00
N VAL A 18 -2.57 10.87 -8.32
CA VAL A 18 -3.52 10.52 -9.39
C VAL A 18 -3.20 11.34 -10.65
N ARG A 19 -3.52 10.79 -11.83
CA ARG A 19 -3.41 11.55 -13.08
C ARG A 19 -4.40 12.72 -13.08
N ARG A 20 -4.01 13.81 -13.75
CA ARG A 20 -4.77 15.08 -13.74
C ARG A 20 -6.02 15.07 -14.61
N ASP A 21 -6.15 14.07 -15.49
CA ASP A 21 -7.30 13.85 -16.37
C ASP A 21 -8.41 13.00 -15.74
N ILE A 22 -8.20 12.50 -14.52
CA ILE A 22 -9.18 11.69 -13.80
C ILE A 22 -10.25 12.57 -13.18
N MET A 23 -11.50 12.21 -13.43
CA MET A 23 -12.67 12.89 -12.87
C MET A 23 -13.01 12.32 -11.47
N PRO A 24 -13.64 13.11 -10.58
CA PRO A 24 -14.01 12.64 -9.24
C PRO A 24 -14.83 11.34 -9.22
N GLU A 25 -15.69 11.11 -10.21
CA GLU A 25 -16.50 9.89 -10.31
C GLU A 25 -15.62 8.65 -10.56
N GLN A 26 -14.50 8.81 -11.26
CA GLN A 26 -13.54 7.72 -11.48
C GLN A 26 -12.74 7.42 -10.20
N ILE A 27 -12.49 8.43 -9.35
CA ILE A 27 -11.91 8.23 -8.02
C ILE A 27 -12.87 7.39 -7.16
N GLU A 28 -14.15 7.80 -7.10
CA GLU A 28 -15.17 7.09 -6.34
C GLU A 28 -15.34 5.64 -6.83
N GLN A 29 -15.29 5.43 -8.14
CA GLN A 29 -15.32 4.08 -8.73
C GLN A 29 -14.08 3.27 -8.36
N ALA A 30 -12.88 3.86 -8.38
CA ALA A 30 -11.65 3.17 -8.03
C ALA A 30 -11.61 2.76 -6.54
N LEU A 31 -12.27 3.53 -5.68
CA LEU A 31 -12.39 3.28 -4.24
C LEU A 31 -13.52 2.30 -3.87
N GLN A 32 -14.23 1.76 -4.86
CA GLN A 32 -15.34 0.83 -4.67
C GLN A 32 -15.05 -0.37 -3.77
N PRO A 33 -13.89 -1.03 -3.85
CA PRO A 33 -13.59 -2.15 -2.98
C PRO A 33 -13.63 -1.79 -1.48
N LEU A 34 -13.15 -0.59 -1.10
CA LEU A 34 -13.14 -0.14 0.30
C LEU A 34 -14.54 0.10 0.84
N TRP A 35 -15.34 0.91 0.13
CA TRP A 35 -16.67 1.25 0.65
C TRP A 35 -17.65 0.08 0.58
N ARG A 36 -17.45 -0.88 -0.33
CA ARG A 36 -18.22 -2.14 -0.32
C ARG A 36 -17.83 -3.03 0.86
N PHE A 37 -16.53 -3.12 1.16
CA PHE A 37 -16.05 -3.87 2.32
C PHE A 37 -16.65 -3.32 3.61
N ALA A 38 -16.66 -1.99 3.77
CA ALA A 38 -17.30 -1.30 4.90
C ALA A 38 -18.85 -1.42 4.93
N GLY A 39 -19.47 -2.15 4.00
CA GLY A 39 -20.92 -2.33 3.91
C GLY A 39 -21.69 -1.09 3.45
N ALA A 40 -21.01 -0.08 2.92
CA ALA A 40 -21.60 1.16 2.44
C ALA A 40 -22.00 1.10 0.96
N SER A 41 -22.81 2.06 0.52
CA SER A 41 -23.31 2.15 -0.86
C SER A 41 -22.60 3.20 -1.71
N SER A 42 -21.76 4.04 -1.09
CA SER A 42 -21.01 5.11 -1.75
C SER A 42 -19.76 5.47 -0.97
N LEU A 43 -18.83 6.19 -1.62
CA LEU A 43 -17.63 6.71 -0.94
C LEU A 43 -18.02 7.69 0.16
N ASN A 44 -19.03 8.53 -0.05
CA ASN A 44 -19.46 9.51 0.96
C ASN A 44 -19.93 8.87 2.29
N GLU A 45 -20.44 7.64 2.24
CA GLU A 45 -20.88 6.90 3.44
C GLU A 45 -19.73 6.21 4.18
N ALA A 46 -18.65 5.84 3.49
CA ALA A 46 -17.54 5.06 4.05
C ALA A 46 -16.19 5.78 4.07
N ALA A 47 -16.09 7.00 3.53
CA ALA A 47 -14.84 7.75 3.51
C ALA A 47 -14.36 8.12 4.92
N GLY A 48 -15.27 8.25 5.88
CA GLY A 48 -14.92 8.50 7.27
C GLY A 48 -14.18 7.31 7.88
N SER A 49 -13.19 7.60 8.71
CA SER A 49 -12.52 6.59 9.53
C SER A 49 -13.35 6.24 10.76
N LEU A 50 -13.11 5.07 11.35
CA LEU A 50 -13.62 4.66 12.66
C LEU A 50 -13.29 5.70 13.74
N PHE A 51 -12.09 6.28 13.67
CA PHE A 51 -11.62 7.32 14.58
C PHE A 51 -11.93 8.72 14.02
N PRO A 52 -12.75 9.55 14.68
CA PRO A 52 -13.18 10.86 14.16
C PRO A 52 -12.06 11.89 13.93
N GLU A 53 -10.91 11.71 14.58
CA GLU A 53 -9.71 12.53 14.41
C GLU A 53 -8.96 12.26 13.12
N GLU A 54 -9.16 11.08 12.53
CA GLU A 54 -8.53 10.69 11.27
C GLU A 54 -9.31 11.29 10.10
N PRO A 55 -8.63 11.83 9.08
CA PRO A 55 -9.30 12.49 7.96
C PRO A 55 -10.04 11.50 7.05
N GLY A 56 -9.78 10.20 7.16
CA GLY A 56 -10.40 9.18 6.32
C GLY A 56 -9.78 9.13 4.92
N VAL A 57 -10.62 8.76 3.95
CA VAL A 57 -10.25 8.76 2.52
C VAL A 57 -10.63 10.09 1.90
N THR A 58 -9.63 10.83 1.41
CA THR A 58 -9.81 12.19 0.86
C THR A 58 -9.07 12.36 -0.45
N PHE A 59 -9.59 13.20 -1.34
CA PHE A 59 -8.93 13.54 -2.60
C PHE A 59 -8.64 15.04 -2.68
N ASP A 60 -7.36 15.40 -2.70
CA ASP A 60 -6.92 16.78 -2.87
C ASP A 60 -6.86 17.13 -4.36
N LEU A 61 -7.79 17.99 -4.79
CA LEU A 61 -7.88 18.48 -6.17
C LEU A 61 -6.76 19.46 -6.55
N SER A 62 -6.10 20.09 -5.59
CA SER A 62 -5.00 21.03 -5.85
C SER A 62 -3.74 20.28 -6.27
N ASP A 63 -3.43 19.21 -5.52
CA ASP A 63 -2.22 18.40 -5.72
C ASP A 63 -2.48 17.11 -6.53
N TYR A 64 -3.75 16.77 -6.78
CA TYR A 64 -4.18 15.52 -7.40
C TYR A 64 -3.60 14.32 -6.65
N VAL A 65 -3.85 14.26 -5.35
CA VAL A 65 -3.40 13.18 -4.46
C VAL A 65 -4.61 12.60 -3.74
N LEU A 66 -4.79 11.30 -3.87
CA LEU A 66 -5.70 10.50 -3.05
C LEU A 66 -4.98 10.13 -1.77
N ARG A 67 -5.46 10.63 -0.64
CA ARG A 67 -4.92 10.36 0.69
C ARG A 67 -5.84 9.40 1.42
N MET A 68 -5.27 8.32 1.93
CA MET A 68 -5.92 7.34 2.78
C MET A 68 -5.29 7.45 4.17
N CYS A 69 -6.10 7.84 5.14
CA CYS A 69 -5.84 7.65 6.56
C CYS A 69 -7.12 7.11 7.17
N TRP A 70 -7.36 5.81 6.95
CA TRP A 70 -8.67 5.20 7.08
C TRP A 70 -8.62 3.93 7.92
N THR A 71 -9.43 3.91 8.97
CA THR A 71 -9.57 2.79 9.90
C THR A 71 -10.97 2.21 9.80
N VAL A 72 -11.07 0.88 9.74
CA VAL A 72 -12.33 0.15 9.65
C VAL A 72 -12.30 -1.13 10.50
N GLU A 73 -13.44 -1.52 11.06
CA GLU A 73 -13.61 -2.86 11.65
C GLU A 73 -13.91 -3.88 10.54
N GLY A 74 -13.24 -5.03 10.56
CA GLY A 74 -13.37 -6.03 9.51
C GLY A 74 -12.82 -7.40 9.86
N ASP A 75 -12.63 -8.24 8.85
CA ASP A 75 -12.02 -9.55 8.98
C ASP A 75 -10.97 -9.77 7.88
N ASP A 76 -10.44 -10.99 7.80
CA ASP A 76 -9.41 -11.40 6.83
C ASP A 76 -9.87 -11.29 5.37
N SER A 77 -11.17 -11.07 5.10
CA SER A 77 -11.65 -10.81 3.74
C SER A 77 -11.21 -9.45 3.19
N PHE A 78 -10.63 -8.57 4.03
CA PHE A 78 -10.08 -7.30 3.58
C PHE A 78 -8.95 -7.46 2.57
N ASP A 79 -8.16 -8.53 2.63
CA ASP A 79 -7.10 -8.80 1.66
C ASP A 79 -7.63 -8.80 0.22
N GLN A 80 -8.81 -9.40 0.00
CA GLN A 80 -9.45 -9.40 -1.30
C GLN A 80 -9.85 -7.98 -1.74
N ALA A 81 -10.40 -7.18 -0.81
CA ALA A 81 -10.76 -5.80 -1.08
C ALA A 81 -9.52 -4.94 -1.39
N ALA A 82 -8.42 -5.15 -0.68
CA ALA A 82 -7.14 -4.47 -0.86
C ALA A 82 -6.50 -4.82 -2.22
N GLU A 83 -6.57 -6.08 -2.64
CA GLU A 83 -6.13 -6.49 -3.99
C GLU A 83 -6.96 -5.83 -5.10
N GLU A 84 -8.29 -5.83 -4.96
CA GLU A 84 -9.20 -5.17 -5.91
C GLU A 84 -8.98 -3.65 -5.94
N LEU A 85 -8.72 -3.04 -4.78
CA LEU A 85 -8.34 -1.64 -4.66
C LEU A 85 -7.06 -1.37 -5.45
N CYS A 86 -6.01 -2.17 -5.25
CA CYS A 86 -4.74 -2.00 -5.96
C CYS A 86 -4.92 -2.04 -7.48
N ARG A 87 -5.70 -3.01 -7.99
CA ARG A 87 -6.00 -3.11 -9.43
C ARG A 87 -6.68 -1.84 -9.93
N SER A 88 -7.66 -1.33 -9.19
CA SER A 88 -8.41 -0.12 -9.54
C SER A 88 -7.56 1.15 -9.48
N LEU A 89 -6.70 1.28 -8.46
CA LEU A 89 -5.80 2.41 -8.30
C LEU A 89 -4.71 2.45 -9.37
N ASN A 90 -4.20 1.29 -9.84
CA ASN A 90 -3.24 1.22 -10.94
C ASN A 90 -3.77 1.91 -12.22
N GLU A 91 -5.07 1.85 -12.47
CA GLU A 91 -5.69 2.45 -13.66
C GLU A 91 -5.70 3.98 -13.61
N ILE A 92 -5.68 4.59 -12.43
CA ILE A 92 -5.79 6.04 -12.23
C ILE A 92 -4.49 6.69 -11.73
N ALA A 93 -3.56 5.91 -11.19
CA ALA A 93 -2.29 6.39 -10.65
C ALA A 93 -1.44 7.10 -11.71
N ARG A 94 -0.77 8.17 -11.28
CA ARG A 94 0.21 8.93 -12.07
C ARG A 94 1.62 8.38 -11.92
N GLU A 95 1.96 7.93 -10.73
CA GLU A 95 3.26 7.38 -10.35
C GLU A 95 3.10 6.24 -9.36
N GLY A 96 4.19 5.55 -9.04
CA GLY A 96 4.16 4.48 -8.06
C GLY A 96 4.02 5.04 -6.65
N ALA A 97 3.22 4.39 -5.81
CA ALA A 97 3.00 4.79 -4.41
C ALA A 97 2.84 3.55 -3.51
N PRO A 98 3.38 3.59 -2.28
CA PRO A 98 3.10 2.60 -1.27
C PRO A 98 1.72 2.84 -0.62
N ILE A 99 1.07 1.76 -0.22
CA ILE A 99 -0.11 1.75 0.65
C ILE A 99 0.19 0.74 1.76
N GLU A 100 0.17 1.21 2.99
CA GLU A 100 0.34 0.43 4.19
C GLU A 100 -1.02 -0.07 4.70
N VAL A 101 -1.09 -1.34 5.05
CA VAL A 101 -2.25 -1.97 5.68
C VAL A 101 -1.79 -2.67 6.95
N SER A 102 -2.35 -2.28 8.08
CA SER A 102 -2.08 -2.92 9.38
C SER A 102 -3.34 -3.54 9.96
N TYR A 103 -3.23 -4.72 10.57
CA TYR A 103 -4.30 -5.44 11.23
C TYR A 103 -4.00 -5.56 12.72
N PHE A 104 -4.92 -5.06 13.55
CA PHE A 104 -4.90 -5.21 15.00
C PHE A 104 -6.07 -6.11 15.43
N ASP A 105 -5.80 -7.15 16.22
CA ASP A 105 -6.87 -8.00 16.76
C ASP A 105 -7.70 -7.17 17.75
N ALA A 106 -9.00 -7.01 17.45
CA ALA A 106 -9.88 -6.16 18.25
C ALA A 106 -10.23 -6.77 19.62
N ASP A 107 -10.02 -8.07 19.81
CA ASP A 107 -10.36 -8.81 21.02
C ASP A 107 -9.11 -9.17 21.88
N ASP A 108 -7.90 -9.12 21.32
CA ASP A 108 -6.65 -9.43 22.03
C ASP A 108 -5.54 -8.39 21.80
N ASP A 109 -5.44 -7.44 22.73
CA ASP A 109 -4.35 -6.44 22.79
C ASP A 109 -2.93 -7.04 22.88
N ASN A 110 -2.78 -8.35 23.12
CA ASN A 110 -1.47 -9.03 23.15
C ASN A 110 -1.16 -9.79 21.87
N ALA A 111 -2.10 -9.83 20.92
CA ALA A 111 -1.87 -10.37 19.59
C ALA A 111 -0.71 -9.64 18.93
N GLU A 112 -0.05 -10.32 17.98
CA GLU A 112 0.99 -9.68 17.19
C GLU A 112 0.33 -8.92 16.03
N ASP A 113 0.63 -7.62 15.92
CA ASP A 113 0.17 -6.79 14.82
C ASP A 113 0.71 -7.33 13.48
N GLU A 114 -0.17 -7.39 12.48
CA GLU A 114 0.19 -7.78 11.12
C GLU A 114 0.28 -6.55 10.22
N TYR A 115 1.35 -6.48 9.42
CA TYR A 115 1.66 -5.34 8.57
C TYR A 115 1.92 -5.79 7.13
N HIS A 116 1.24 -5.15 6.18
CA HIS A 116 1.46 -5.35 4.75
C HIS A 116 1.75 -4.03 4.06
N LEU A 117 2.70 -4.10 3.13
CA LEU A 117 2.98 -3.01 2.24
C LEU A 117 2.55 -3.38 0.83
N LEU A 118 1.55 -2.67 0.34
CA LEU A 118 1.03 -2.76 -1.01
C LEU A 118 1.66 -1.68 -1.88
N PHE A 119 1.83 -1.96 -3.16
CA PHE A 119 2.30 -0.94 -4.11
C PHE A 119 1.36 -0.83 -5.31
N VAL A 120 1.00 0.41 -5.62
CA VAL A 120 0.18 0.77 -6.79
C VAL A 120 0.97 1.66 -7.74
N GLY A 121 0.63 1.63 -9.01
CA GLY A 121 1.24 2.49 -10.02
C GLY A 121 0.76 2.20 -11.44
N PRO A 122 0.98 3.13 -12.39
CA PRO A 122 0.46 3.02 -13.76
C PRO A 122 1.06 1.88 -14.59
N ASN A 123 2.20 1.34 -14.15
CA ASN A 123 2.88 0.21 -14.79
C ASN A 123 3.88 -0.42 -13.80
N PRO A 124 4.40 -1.63 -14.09
CA PRO A 124 5.33 -2.31 -13.19
C PRO A 124 6.63 -1.53 -12.90
N GLN A 125 7.15 -0.77 -13.86
CA GLN A 125 8.37 0.03 -13.66
C GLN A 125 8.15 1.15 -12.63
N ALA A 126 6.97 1.78 -12.64
CA ALA A 126 6.61 2.79 -11.65
C ALA A 126 6.52 2.19 -10.24
N ILE A 127 5.96 0.99 -10.10
CA ILE A 127 5.91 0.28 -8.82
C ILE A 127 7.30 -0.08 -8.32
N LEU A 128 8.17 -0.65 -9.17
CA LEU A 128 9.54 -0.99 -8.77
C LEU A 128 10.33 0.23 -8.33
N LYS A 129 10.11 1.37 -8.99
CA LYS A 129 10.70 2.63 -8.58
C LYS A 129 10.21 3.03 -7.18
N ALA A 130 8.91 2.95 -6.90
CA ALA A 130 8.38 3.27 -5.57
C ALA A 130 8.94 2.33 -4.48
N GLN A 131 9.02 1.03 -4.76
CA GLN A 131 9.65 0.05 -3.87
C GLN A 131 11.12 0.36 -3.57
N ARG A 132 11.88 0.71 -4.62
CA ARG A 132 13.28 1.12 -4.48
C ARG A 132 13.39 2.37 -3.63
N ASP A 133 12.61 3.40 -3.97
CA ASP A 133 12.69 4.70 -3.32
C ASP A 133 12.37 4.58 -1.82
N LEU A 134 11.34 3.81 -1.46
CA LEU A 134 11.01 3.52 -0.06
C LEU A 134 12.13 2.74 0.65
N LEU A 135 12.68 1.68 0.04
CA LEU A 135 13.76 0.93 0.66
C LEU A 135 15.01 1.80 0.88
N VAL A 136 15.30 2.69 -0.06
CA VAL A 136 16.41 3.64 0.08
C VAL A 136 16.15 4.59 1.25
N GLU A 137 14.93 5.12 1.37
CA GLU A 137 14.53 5.97 2.50
C GLU A 137 14.68 5.23 3.84
N ASP A 138 14.13 4.02 3.96
CA ASP A 138 14.21 3.19 5.17
C ASP A 138 15.65 2.88 5.58
N VAL A 139 16.50 2.51 4.61
CA VAL A 139 17.90 2.19 4.87
C VAL A 139 18.67 3.44 5.30
N ILE A 140 18.42 4.58 4.66
CA ILE A 140 19.04 5.85 5.06
C ILE A 140 18.58 6.23 6.47
N GLY A 141 17.28 6.18 6.75
CA GLY A 141 16.71 6.51 8.06
C GLY A 141 17.22 5.60 9.18
N ALA A 142 17.43 4.31 8.90
CA ALA A 142 18.03 3.39 9.87
C ALA A 142 19.52 3.71 10.14
N MET A 143 20.25 4.21 9.13
CA MET A 143 21.70 4.40 9.19
C MET A 143 22.15 5.81 9.58
N GLU A 144 21.31 6.84 9.41
CA GLU A 144 21.67 8.25 9.65
C GLU A 144 22.11 8.57 11.09
N ARG A 145 21.71 7.74 12.06
CA ARG A 145 22.16 7.86 13.45
C ARG A 145 23.64 7.51 13.65
N HIS A 146 24.23 6.84 12.67
CA HIS A 146 25.58 6.26 12.73
C HIS A 146 26.52 6.76 11.65
N PHE A 147 25.99 7.22 10.51
CA PHE A 147 26.76 7.63 9.33
C PHE A 147 26.19 8.91 8.74
N ASP A 148 27.04 9.73 8.11
CA ASP A 148 26.57 10.87 7.33
C ASP A 148 25.93 10.39 6.01
N ALA A 149 24.91 11.11 5.52
CA ALA A 149 24.23 10.77 4.26
C ALA A 149 25.20 10.67 3.06
N ALA A 150 26.29 11.43 3.07
CA ALA A 150 27.33 11.39 2.04
C ALA A 150 28.10 10.05 2.00
N GLU A 151 28.18 9.33 3.12
CA GLU A 151 28.84 8.03 3.24
C GLU A 151 27.95 6.88 2.73
N LEU A 152 26.63 7.08 2.72
CA LEU A 152 25.66 6.05 2.35
C LEU A 152 25.49 5.87 0.83
N GLY A 153 26.14 6.68 0.00
CA GLY A 153 26.04 6.59 -1.46
C GLY A 153 26.39 5.21 -2.02
N GLY A 154 27.35 4.50 -1.41
CA GLY A 154 27.69 3.12 -1.79
C GLY A 154 26.58 2.10 -1.51
N VAL A 155 25.82 2.29 -0.42
CA VAL A 155 24.69 1.44 -0.05
C VAL A 155 23.53 1.67 -1.01
N VAL A 156 23.21 2.94 -1.29
CA VAL A 156 22.16 3.31 -2.26
C VAL A 156 22.51 2.74 -3.65
N ALA A 157 23.76 2.85 -4.09
CA ALA A 157 24.18 2.30 -5.38
C ALA A 157 24.01 0.77 -5.47
N GLU A 158 24.18 0.06 -4.36
CA GLU A 158 23.97 -1.39 -4.31
C GLU A 158 22.48 -1.75 -4.38
N ILE A 159 21.61 -1.00 -3.69
CA ILE A 159 20.15 -1.13 -3.83
C ILE A 159 19.74 -0.93 -5.29
N ASP A 160 20.26 0.12 -5.94
CA ASP A 160 19.98 0.43 -7.35
C ASP A 160 20.38 -0.71 -8.28
N ARG A 161 21.54 -1.32 -7.99
CA ARG A 161 22.03 -2.48 -8.73
C ARG A 161 21.08 -3.67 -8.60
N LEU A 162 20.59 -3.97 -7.39
CA LEU A 162 19.65 -5.07 -7.14
C LEU A 162 18.30 -4.85 -7.83
N PHE A 163 17.74 -3.65 -7.74
CA PHE A 163 16.49 -3.31 -8.42
C PHE A 163 16.62 -3.32 -9.95
N SER A 164 17.76 -2.87 -10.48
CA SER A 164 18.05 -2.94 -11.92
C SER A 164 18.11 -4.39 -12.41
N GLN A 165 18.69 -5.31 -11.63
CA GLN A 165 18.71 -6.74 -11.96
C GLN A 165 17.31 -7.34 -11.94
N ARG A 166 16.49 -6.97 -10.94
CA ARG A 166 15.09 -7.41 -10.85
C ARG A 166 14.26 -6.91 -12.04
N ALA A 167 14.43 -5.65 -12.44
CA ALA A 167 13.75 -5.07 -13.61
C ALA A 167 14.11 -5.80 -14.92
N GLN A 168 15.40 -6.11 -15.14
CA GLN A 168 15.86 -6.87 -16.30
C GLN A 168 15.29 -8.29 -16.33
N GLN A 169 15.20 -8.95 -15.17
CA GLN A 169 14.60 -10.28 -15.06
C GLN A 169 13.12 -10.25 -15.49
N MET A 170 12.36 -9.25 -15.04
CA MET A 170 10.96 -9.08 -15.44
C MET A 170 10.79 -8.90 -16.94
N GLU A 171 11.59 -8.05 -17.57
CA GLU A 171 11.53 -7.84 -19.03
C GLU A 171 11.86 -9.11 -19.81
N SER A 172 12.78 -9.93 -19.29
CA SER A 172 13.18 -11.19 -19.92
C SER A 172 12.15 -12.31 -19.75
N SER A 173 11.33 -12.22 -18.71
CA SER A 173 10.32 -13.20 -18.37
C SER A 173 8.95 -12.78 -18.91
N LEU A 174 8.52 -13.37 -20.02
CA LEU A 174 7.13 -13.29 -20.50
C LEU A 174 6.19 -14.05 -19.54
N PHE A 175 6.06 -13.57 -18.30
CA PHE A 175 5.01 -14.03 -17.39
C PHE A 175 3.72 -13.24 -17.67
N PRO A 176 2.54 -13.88 -17.57
CA PRO A 176 1.28 -13.16 -17.70
C PRO A 176 1.24 -12.07 -16.64
N VAL A 177 1.08 -10.83 -17.12
CA VAL A 177 1.04 -9.58 -16.36
C VAL A 177 0.22 -9.73 -15.06
N ASN A 178 -0.89 -10.47 -15.10
CA ASN A 178 -1.80 -10.66 -13.96
C ASN A 178 -1.22 -11.41 -12.75
N THR A 179 -0.25 -12.32 -12.94
CA THR A 179 0.41 -13.06 -11.85
C THR A 179 1.60 -12.28 -11.26
N MET A 180 2.12 -11.33 -12.04
CA MET A 180 3.23 -10.47 -11.65
C MET A 180 2.78 -9.40 -10.64
N TRP A 181 1.52 -8.94 -10.71
CA TRP A 181 1.01 -7.93 -9.78
C TRP A 181 0.81 -8.47 -8.37
N SER A 182 0.42 -9.72 -8.16
CA SER A 182 0.32 -10.26 -6.80
C SER A 182 1.70 -10.40 -6.16
N GLU A 183 2.70 -10.92 -6.86
CA GLU A 183 4.05 -11.06 -6.28
C GLU A 183 4.79 -9.72 -6.12
N ILE A 184 4.57 -8.75 -7.02
CA ILE A 184 5.22 -7.43 -6.93
C ILE A 184 4.44 -6.48 -6.02
N ALA A 185 3.11 -6.40 -6.13
CA ALA A 185 2.33 -5.51 -5.27
C ALA A 185 2.33 -5.97 -3.82
N LEU A 186 2.40 -7.28 -3.54
CA LEU A 186 2.56 -7.83 -2.18
C LEU A 186 4.03 -7.90 -1.74
N GLY A 187 4.97 -7.28 -2.47
CA GLY A 187 6.39 -7.23 -2.08
C GLY A 187 7.09 -8.59 -1.92
N GLY A 188 6.54 -9.64 -2.51
CA GLY A 188 6.73 -11.01 -2.04
C GLY A 188 6.16 -11.14 -0.63
N LEU A 189 5.27 -12.10 -0.42
CA LEU A 189 4.93 -12.63 0.91
C LEU A 189 6.15 -13.29 1.56
N HIS A 190 7.21 -12.53 1.79
CA HIS A 190 7.99 -12.66 2.98
C HIS A 190 7.40 -11.62 3.91
N ASP A 191 6.59 -12.09 4.86
CA ASP A 191 6.58 -11.63 6.25
C ASP A 191 7.48 -10.40 6.39
N ALA A 192 6.90 -9.20 6.28
CA ALA A 192 7.62 -7.94 6.37
C ALA A 192 8.09 -7.70 7.81
N GLY A 193 8.52 -8.77 8.49
CA GLY A 193 8.86 -8.83 9.89
C GLY A 193 7.65 -8.55 10.75
N LYS A 194 7.09 -9.62 11.34
CA LYS A 194 6.44 -9.58 12.66
C LYS A 194 7.16 -8.59 13.57
N ARG A 195 6.59 -7.40 13.77
CA ARG A 195 7.14 -6.39 14.67
C ARG A 195 6.05 -6.01 15.64
N ARG A 196 6.25 -6.38 16.91
CA ARG A 196 5.61 -5.67 18.02
C ARG A 196 6.09 -4.22 17.98
N LEU A 197 5.18 -3.30 17.67
CA LEU A 197 5.39 -1.91 18.03
C LEU A 197 5.19 -1.83 19.55
N HIS A 198 6.28 -1.53 20.26
CA HIS A 198 6.27 -1.31 21.71
C HIS A 198 5.84 0.11 22.06
#